data_AF-A0A2N0P011-F1
#
_entry.id   AF-A0A2N0P011-F1
#
_cell.length_a   1.000
_cell.length_b   1.000
_cell.length_c   1.000
_cell.angle_alpha   90.00
_cell.angle_beta   90.00
_cell.angle_gamma   90.00
#
_symmetry.space_group_name_H-M   'P 1'
#
loop_
_entity.id
_entity.type
_entity.pdbx_description
1 polymer ?
#
loop_
_entity_poly.entity_id
_entity_poly.type
_entity_poly.pdbx_seq_one_letter_code
_entity_poly.pdbx_strand_id
1 'polypeptide(L)'
;MTNSSSSIPVPTPIVELEEDTNSSSSSKKSLSSRYYCTYCPSKSFSDKSTSTLWRHMNNHHPKIVAETQKQEEKIGEIDNQKEYRKRLIRWVVNNNQPFNVTENREFQDMMTFIQLGMHIFSADTVRRDLDESFKTAKNVFRQQLQEAPSHLSFTVDKLKYTTLDFCILSGSHTGVNLLQRFLEVLQEFDITTKVNV
;
A
#
# COMPACT_ATOMS: atom_id res chain seq x y z
N MET A 1 -28.69 -42.54 -5.97
CA MET A 1 -27.52 -42.48 -5.07
C MET A 1 -26.99 -41.06 -5.13
N THR A 2 -27.23 -40.31 -4.08
CA THR A 2 -26.79 -38.94 -3.84
C THR A 2 -25.29 -38.93 -3.66
N ASN A 3 -24.55 -38.14 -4.44
CA ASN A 3 -23.18 -37.80 -4.07
C ASN A 3 -23.05 -36.28 -3.92
N SER A 4 -22.82 -35.95 -2.67
CA SER A 4 -22.85 -34.64 -2.05
C SER A 4 -21.69 -33.77 -2.54
N SER A 5 -22.01 -32.50 -2.73
CA SER A 5 -21.09 -31.38 -2.82
C SER A 5 -20.13 -31.40 -1.63
N SER A 6 -18.82 -31.43 -1.89
CA SER A 6 -17.80 -31.15 -0.89
C SER A 6 -17.10 -29.85 -1.28
N SER A 7 -17.56 -28.76 -0.69
CA SER A 7 -16.96 -27.44 -0.78
C SER A 7 -15.73 -27.41 0.12
N ILE A 8 -14.54 -27.31 -0.46
CA ILE A 8 -13.29 -27.14 0.29
C ILE A 8 -13.26 -25.69 0.83
N PRO A 9 -12.98 -25.46 2.12
CA PRO A 9 -12.93 -24.11 2.68
C PRO A 9 -11.71 -23.35 2.16
N VAL A 10 -11.95 -22.13 1.66
CA VAL A 10 -10.91 -21.14 1.34
C VAL A 10 -10.38 -20.57 2.65
N PRO A 11 -9.06 -20.64 2.94
CA PRO A 11 -8.49 -19.94 4.09
C PRO A 11 -8.39 -18.45 3.79
N THR A 12 -9.20 -17.64 4.47
CA THR A 12 -9.05 -16.19 4.52
C THR A 12 -7.93 -15.85 5.52
N PRO A 13 -6.88 -15.10 5.16
CA PRO A 13 -5.91 -14.62 6.14
C PRO A 13 -6.55 -13.51 6.97
N ILE A 14 -6.90 -13.84 8.21
CA ILE A 14 -7.24 -12.86 9.25
C ILE A 14 -5.91 -12.40 9.84
N VAL A 15 -5.57 -11.12 9.62
CA VAL A 15 -4.46 -10.47 10.33
C VAL A 15 -4.99 -10.12 11.71
N GLU A 16 -4.73 -10.97 12.70
CA GLU A 16 -4.81 -10.61 14.11
C GLU A 16 -3.61 -9.72 14.44
N LEU A 17 -3.89 -8.46 14.77
CA LEU A 17 -2.92 -7.55 15.36
C LEU A 17 -2.81 -7.92 16.85
N GLU A 18 -1.66 -8.47 17.25
CA GLU A 18 -1.36 -8.69 18.66
C GLU A 18 -1.19 -7.34 19.38
N GLU A 19 -2.03 -7.11 20.39
CA GLU A 19 -1.82 -6.04 21.38
C GLU A 19 -0.77 -6.52 22.39
N ASP A 20 0.44 -5.97 22.29
CA ASP A 20 1.48 -6.16 23.30
C ASP A 20 1.07 -5.52 24.63
N THR A 21 0.44 -6.31 25.50
CA THR A 21 0.29 -6.00 26.92
C THR A 21 1.63 -6.17 27.64
N ASN A 22 2.46 -5.13 27.62
CA ASN A 22 3.62 -5.06 28.52
C ASN A 22 3.18 -4.61 29.92
N SER A 23 2.86 -5.59 30.75
CA SER A 23 2.82 -5.43 32.21
C SER A 23 4.24 -5.44 32.77
N SER A 24 4.82 -4.26 32.97
CA SER A 24 6.01 -4.09 33.80
C SER A 24 5.64 -3.42 35.12
N SER A 25 5.55 -4.25 36.16
CA SER A 25 5.56 -3.87 37.58
C SER A 25 6.74 -2.93 37.85
N SER A 26 6.45 -1.70 38.27
CA SER A 26 7.46 -0.78 38.80
C SER A 26 6.84 0.12 39.87
N SER A 27 7.39 -0.06 41.06
CA SER A 27 7.33 0.74 42.29
C SER A 27 6.72 2.14 42.15
N LYS A 28 5.67 2.38 42.94
CA LYS A 28 5.03 3.68 43.18
C LYS A 28 6.04 4.69 43.74
N LYS A 29 6.59 5.55 42.87
CA LYS A 29 7.02 6.92 43.18
C LYS A 29 6.30 7.82 42.19
N SER A 30 5.27 8.55 42.63
CA SER A 30 4.59 9.52 41.76
C SER A 30 5.50 10.73 41.54
N LEU A 31 6.42 10.62 40.58
CA LEU A 31 7.02 11.78 39.94
C LEU A 31 5.95 12.33 39.02
N SER A 32 5.30 13.41 39.45
CA SER A 32 4.38 14.17 38.59
C SER A 32 5.17 14.67 37.40
N SER A 33 5.03 13.98 36.26
CA SER A 33 5.61 14.42 34.99
C SER A 33 4.98 15.78 34.67
N ARG A 34 5.79 16.84 34.73
CA ARG A 34 5.39 18.16 34.27
C ARG A 34 5.93 18.39 32.87
N TYR A 35 5.09 18.91 32.00
CA TYR A 35 5.45 19.36 30.67
C TYR A 35 5.76 20.85 30.71
N TYR A 36 6.80 21.27 29.99
CA TYR A 36 7.26 22.65 29.96
C TYR A 36 7.08 23.23 28.56
N CYS A 37 6.70 24.50 28.48
CA CYS A 37 6.69 25.20 27.21
C CYS A 37 8.11 25.61 26.85
N THR A 38 8.59 25.21 25.67
CA THR A 38 9.92 25.56 25.15
C THR A 38 10.09 27.05 24.84
N TYR A 39 8.97 27.75 24.62
CA TYR A 39 8.94 29.19 24.31
C TYR A 39 8.65 30.08 25.53
N CYS A 40 8.19 29.49 26.64
CA CYS A 40 7.89 30.18 27.90
C CYS A 40 8.62 29.48 29.05
N PRO A 41 9.84 29.93 29.41
CA PRO A 41 10.70 29.26 30.40
C PRO A 41 10.07 29.07 31.79
N SER A 42 9.06 29.88 32.12
CA SER A 42 8.40 29.89 33.43
C SER A 42 7.08 29.10 33.49
N LYS A 43 6.63 28.48 32.39
CA LYS A 43 5.34 27.79 32.33
C LYS A 43 5.50 26.28 32.30
N SER A 44 4.92 25.62 33.31
CA SER A 44 4.85 24.16 33.44
C SER A 44 3.41 23.71 33.60
N PHE A 45 3.08 22.54 33.05
CA PHE A 45 1.75 21.94 32.99
C PHE A 45 1.80 20.54 33.59
N SER A 46 0.77 20.12 34.33
CA SER A 46 0.67 18.74 34.81
C SER A 46 0.21 17.81 33.69
N ASP A 47 0.56 16.53 33.75
CA ASP A 47 0.06 15.53 32.77
C ASP A 47 -1.47 15.36 32.75
N LYS A 48 -2.18 15.85 33.77
CA LYS A 48 -3.62 15.59 33.98
C LYS A 48 -4.56 16.45 33.15
N SER A 49 -4.06 17.44 32.39
CA SER A 49 -4.93 18.35 31.63
C SER A 49 -4.25 18.88 30.36
N THR A 50 -4.68 18.35 29.23
CA THR A 50 -4.30 18.86 27.89
C THR A 50 -4.99 20.18 27.56
N SER A 51 -6.17 20.46 28.13
CA SER A 51 -6.94 21.68 27.88
C SER A 51 -6.25 22.95 28.40
N THR A 52 -5.56 22.87 29.54
CA THR A 52 -4.79 24.00 30.08
C THR A 52 -3.56 24.33 29.23
N LEU A 53 -2.89 23.30 28.71
CA LEU A 53 -1.80 23.43 27.75
C LEU A 53 -2.29 24.02 26.42
N TRP A 54 -3.40 23.50 25.88
CA TRP A 54 -3.98 23.98 24.61
C TRP A 54 -4.40 25.46 24.70
N ARG A 55 -5.04 25.84 25.81
CA ARG A 55 -5.41 27.25 26.05
C ARG A 55 -4.18 28.15 26.15
N HIS A 56 -3.12 27.70 26.81
CA HIS A 56 -1.86 28.46 26.86
C HIS A 56 -1.28 28.65 25.45
N MET A 57 -1.23 27.58 24.65
CA MET A 57 -0.66 27.63 23.31
C MET A 57 -1.44 28.59 22.40
N ASN A 58 -2.77 28.55 22.42
CA ASN A 58 -3.62 29.46 21.65
C ASN A 58 -3.44 30.93 22.05
N ASN A 59 -3.31 31.22 23.34
CA ASN A 59 -3.26 32.60 23.83
C ASN A 59 -1.86 33.23 23.74
N HIS A 60 -0.81 32.45 24.00
CA HIS A 60 0.57 32.96 24.08
C HIS A 60 1.40 32.66 22.83
N HIS A 61 1.03 31.63 22.07
CA HIS A 61 1.75 31.17 20.88
C HIS A 61 0.84 31.00 19.64
N PRO A 62 -0.03 31.98 19.30
CA PRO A 62 -1.02 31.81 18.23
C PRO A 62 -0.39 31.58 16.86
N LYS A 63 0.81 32.13 16.60
CA LYS A 63 1.54 31.91 15.35
C LYS A 63 1.99 30.46 15.18
N ILE A 64 2.46 29.83 16.26
CA ILE A 64 2.89 28.43 16.26
C ILE A 64 1.69 27.52 16.04
N VAL A 65 0.57 27.78 16.73
CA VAL A 65 -0.66 27.01 16.52
C VAL A 65 -1.14 27.13 15.08
N ALA A 66 -1.17 28.34 14.51
CA ALA A 66 -1.57 28.54 13.12
C ALA A 66 -0.63 27.86 12.11
N GLU A 67 0.68 27.83 12.38
CA GLU A 67 1.65 27.10 11.56
C GLU A 67 1.46 25.58 11.67
N THR A 68 1.25 25.04 12.88
CA THR A 68 0.98 23.61 13.10
C THR A 68 -0.32 23.18 12.42
N GLN A 69 -1.40 23.96 12.54
CA GLN A 69 -2.67 23.69 11.86
C GLN A 69 -2.52 23.68 10.34
N LYS A 70 -1.79 24.66 9.77
CA LYS A 70 -1.48 24.67 8.34
C LYS A 70 -0.63 23.48 7.90
N GLN A 71 0.27 23.00 8.75
CA GLN A 71 1.06 21.80 8.47
C GLN A 71 0.18 20.54 8.51
N GLU A 72 -0.71 20.42 9.50
CA GLU A 72 -1.67 19.32 9.62
C GLU A 72 -2.65 19.28 8.45
N GLU A 73 -3.19 20.44 8.02
CA GLU A 73 -4.04 20.57 6.84
C GLU A 73 -3.31 20.10 5.57
N LYS A 74 -2.05 20.54 5.38
CA LYS A 74 -1.22 20.10 4.25
C LYS A 74 -0.93 18.60 4.28
N ILE A 75 -0.66 18.04 5.46
CA ILE A 75 -0.41 16.60 5.62
C ILE A 75 -1.69 15.82 5.26
N GLY A 76 -2.86 16.27 5.74
CA GLY A 76 -4.15 15.69 5.41
C GLY A 76 -4.46 15.76 3.92
N GLU A 77 -4.15 16.89 3.27
CA GLU A 77 -4.34 17.07 1.82
C GLU A 77 -3.43 16.13 1.00
N ILE A 78 -2.16 15.98 1.39
CA ILE A 78 -1.22 15.04 0.77
C ILE A 78 -1.69 13.59 0.91
N ASP A 79 -2.20 13.21 2.09
CA ASP A 79 -2.68 11.85 2.34
C ASP A 79 -3.95 11.54 1.51
N ASN A 80 -4.88 12.50 1.45
CA ASN A 80 -6.05 12.40 0.59
C ASN A 80 -5.68 12.27 -0.89
N GLN A 81 -4.68 13.02 -1.34
CA GLN A 81 -4.19 12.94 -2.71
C GLN A 81 -3.55 11.58 -3.03
N LYS A 82 -2.78 11.01 -2.10
CA LYS A 82 -2.22 9.64 -2.25
C LYS A 82 -3.33 8.59 -2.35
N GLU A 83 -4.34 8.70 -1.51
CA GLU A 83 -5.46 7.75 -1.50
C GLU A 83 -6.32 7.86 -2.77
N TYR A 84 -6.56 9.08 -3.25
CA TYR A 84 -7.19 9.30 -4.55
C TYR A 84 -6.41 8.65 -5.70
N ARG A 85 -5.09 8.85 -5.73
CA ARG A 85 -4.20 8.27 -6.75
C ARG A 85 -4.30 6.75 -6.80
N LYS A 86 -4.28 6.08 -5.64
CA LYS A 86 -4.47 4.62 -5.54
C LYS A 86 -5.83 4.18 -6.11
N ARG A 87 -6.90 4.91 -5.79
CA ARG A 87 -8.25 4.61 -6.29
C ARG A 87 -8.37 4.80 -7.80
N LEU A 88 -7.75 5.84 -8.33
CA LEU A 88 -7.71 6.11 -9.78
C LEU A 88 -7.00 4.98 -10.53
N ILE A 89 -5.82 4.57 -10.07
CA ILE A 89 -5.07 3.45 -10.67
C ILE A 89 -5.92 2.17 -10.63
N ARG A 90 -6.54 1.86 -9.48
CA ARG A 90 -7.40 0.69 -9.36
C ARG A 90 -8.58 0.73 -10.34
N TRP A 91 -9.21 1.89 -10.51
CA TRP A 91 -10.29 2.04 -11.48
C TRP A 91 -9.81 1.85 -12.92
N VAL A 92 -8.65 2.42 -13.28
CA VAL A 92 -8.04 2.25 -14.60
C VAL A 92 -7.79 0.77 -14.91
N VAL A 93 -7.19 0.04 -13.96
CA VAL A 93 -6.88 -1.39 -14.10
C VAL A 93 -8.14 -2.24 -14.17
N ASN A 94 -9.08 -2.08 -13.23
CA ASN A 94 -10.24 -2.97 -13.12
C ASN A 94 -11.25 -2.80 -14.26
N ASN A 95 -11.24 -1.65 -14.95
CA ASN A 95 -12.17 -1.34 -16.03
C ASN A 95 -11.47 -1.24 -17.39
N ASN A 96 -10.21 -1.68 -17.50
CA ASN A 96 -9.39 -1.62 -18.71
C ASN A 96 -9.43 -0.24 -19.40
N GLN A 97 -9.36 0.83 -18.61
CA GLN A 97 -9.45 2.18 -19.16
C GLN A 97 -8.12 2.58 -19.79
N PRO A 98 -8.14 3.33 -20.90
CA PRO A 98 -6.93 3.89 -21.44
C PRO A 98 -6.39 4.98 -20.50
N PHE A 99 -5.07 5.06 -20.34
CA PHE A 99 -4.45 6.01 -19.40
C PHE A 99 -4.77 7.48 -19.71
N ASN A 100 -5.00 7.80 -20.99
CA ASN A 100 -5.33 9.15 -21.45
C ASN A 100 -6.70 9.66 -20.95
N VAL A 101 -7.53 8.80 -20.36
CA VAL A 101 -8.81 9.22 -19.77
C VAL A 101 -8.61 10.27 -18.67
N THR A 102 -7.47 10.27 -17.98
CA THR A 102 -7.18 11.27 -16.93
C THR A 102 -6.80 12.63 -17.49
N GLU A 103 -6.51 12.73 -18.78
CA GLU A 103 -6.20 13.96 -19.50
C GLU A 103 -7.41 14.50 -20.29
N ASN A 104 -8.51 13.75 -20.32
CA ASN A 104 -9.76 14.19 -20.91
C ASN A 104 -10.36 15.34 -20.09
N ARG A 105 -10.72 16.44 -20.75
CA ARG A 105 -11.17 17.68 -20.09
C ARG A 105 -12.49 17.50 -19.37
N GLU A 106 -13.43 16.80 -19.98
CA GLU A 106 -14.76 16.56 -19.42
C GLU A 106 -14.67 15.67 -18.17
N PHE A 107 -13.79 14.68 -18.19
CA PHE A 107 -13.45 13.89 -17.02
C PHE A 107 -12.81 14.76 -15.93
N GLN A 108 -11.86 15.63 -16.28
CA GLN A 108 -11.22 16.51 -15.31
C GLN A 108 -12.20 17.49 -14.67
N ASP A 109 -13.10 18.07 -15.46
CA ASP A 109 -14.14 18.97 -14.99
C ASP A 109 -15.10 18.24 -14.03
N MET A 110 -15.54 17.04 -14.40
CA MET A 110 -16.39 16.20 -13.55
C MET A 110 -15.70 15.86 -12.22
N MET A 111 -14.44 15.45 -12.26
CA MET A 111 -13.70 15.05 -11.04
C MET A 111 -13.38 16.26 -10.16
N THR A 112 -13.08 17.42 -10.76
CA THR A 112 -12.88 18.69 -10.03
C THR A 112 -14.17 19.18 -9.38
N PHE A 113 -15.32 18.98 -10.04
CA PHE A 113 -16.63 19.27 -9.48
C PHE A 113 -16.95 18.38 -8.26
N ILE A 114 -16.65 17.08 -8.35
CA ILE A 114 -16.90 16.13 -7.26
C ILE A 114 -15.97 16.41 -6.06
N GLN A 115 -14.71 16.78 -6.33
CA GLN A 115 -13.73 17.01 -5.26
C GLN A 115 -12.85 18.23 -5.57
N LEU A 116 -13.28 19.38 -5.03
CA LEU A 116 -12.56 20.65 -5.14
C LEU A 116 -11.15 20.53 -4.55
N GLY A 117 -10.15 20.96 -5.33
CA GLY A 117 -8.75 21.05 -4.91
C GLY A 117 -7.90 19.81 -5.22
N MET A 118 -8.46 18.74 -5.78
CA MET A 118 -7.65 17.57 -6.13
C MET A 118 -6.96 17.71 -7.49
N HIS A 119 -5.66 17.44 -7.48
CA HIS A 119 -4.87 17.33 -8.69
C HIS A 119 -5.07 15.96 -9.35
N ILE A 120 -5.55 15.99 -10.60
CA ILE A 120 -5.69 14.80 -11.45
C ILE A 120 -4.35 14.55 -12.11
N PHE A 121 -3.87 13.31 -12.00
CA PHE A 121 -2.56 12.92 -12.49
C PHE A 121 -2.56 12.66 -14.00
N SER A 122 -1.46 13.00 -14.66
CA SER A 122 -1.26 12.73 -16.09
C SER A 122 -1.22 11.23 -16.39
N ALA A 123 -1.44 10.87 -17.66
CA ALA A 123 -1.39 9.49 -18.11
C ALA A 123 -0.03 8.83 -17.82
N ASP A 124 1.07 9.58 -18.02
CA ASP A 124 2.43 9.11 -17.71
C ASP A 124 2.63 8.83 -16.22
N THR A 125 1.96 9.63 -15.38
CA THR A 125 2.03 9.47 -13.94
C THR A 125 1.29 8.22 -13.50
N VAL A 126 0.07 8.01 -14.00
CA VAL A 126 -0.70 6.79 -13.77
C VAL A 126 0.05 5.55 -14.26
N ARG A 127 0.67 5.62 -15.45
CA ARG A 127 1.46 4.51 -16.01
C ARG A 127 2.63 4.14 -15.11
N ARG A 128 3.40 5.13 -14.67
CA ARG A 128 4.56 4.89 -13.79
C ARG A 128 4.16 4.24 -12.48
N ASP A 129 3.07 4.70 -11.86
CA ASP A 129 2.62 4.12 -10.60
C ASP A 129 2.06 2.72 -10.77
N LEU A 130 1.43 2.44 -11.92
CA LEU A 130 0.97 1.12 -12.25
C LEU A 130 2.18 0.17 -12.39
N ASP A 131 3.24 0.60 -13.07
CA ASP A 131 4.47 -0.19 -13.20
C ASP A 131 5.11 -0.46 -11.84
N GLU A 132 5.16 0.55 -10.96
CA GLU A 132 5.65 0.39 -9.59
C GLU A 132 4.76 -0.56 -8.77
N SER A 133 3.44 -0.38 -8.84
CA SER A 133 2.47 -1.25 -8.17
C SER A 133 2.58 -2.69 -8.64
N PHE A 134 2.78 -2.90 -9.94
CA PHE A 134 3.01 -4.22 -10.53
C PHE A 134 4.31 -4.84 -10.02
N LYS A 135 5.42 -4.09 -10.00
CA LYS A 135 6.70 -4.57 -9.43
C LYS A 135 6.56 -4.96 -7.96
N THR A 136 5.86 -4.16 -7.16
CA THR A 136 5.58 -4.49 -5.76
C THR A 136 4.77 -5.77 -5.63
N ALA A 137 3.67 -5.89 -6.39
CA ALA A 137 2.84 -7.10 -6.37
C ALA A 137 3.63 -8.35 -6.84
N LYS A 138 4.45 -8.22 -7.89
CA LYS A 138 5.33 -9.27 -8.39
C LYS A 138 6.33 -9.72 -7.32
N ASN A 139 6.92 -8.78 -6.57
CA ASN A 139 7.84 -9.09 -5.46
C ASN A 139 7.15 -9.80 -4.29
N VAL A 140 5.94 -9.39 -3.93
CA VAL A 140 5.15 -10.10 -2.90
C VAL A 140 4.85 -11.53 -3.36
N PHE A 141 4.41 -11.71 -4.61
CA PHE A 141 4.15 -13.03 -5.15
C PHE A 141 5.41 -13.89 -5.25
N ARG A 142 6.55 -13.29 -5.60
CA ARG A 142 7.87 -13.93 -5.56
C ARG A 142 8.18 -14.50 -4.18
N GLN A 143 8.02 -13.71 -3.12
CA GLN A 143 8.23 -14.16 -1.74
C GLN A 143 7.31 -15.34 -1.40
N GLN A 144 6.03 -15.27 -1.76
CA GLN A 144 5.08 -16.37 -1.52
C GLN A 144 5.52 -17.69 -2.20
N LEU A 145 6.04 -17.63 -3.43
CA LEU A 145 6.56 -18.81 -4.12
C LEU A 145 7.84 -19.35 -3.46
N GLN A 146 8.72 -18.46 -2.98
CA GLN A 146 9.94 -18.81 -2.25
C GLN A 146 9.66 -19.42 -0.87
N GLU A 147 8.54 -19.09 -0.23
CA GLU A 147 8.14 -19.63 1.07
C GLU A 147 7.30 -20.91 0.95
N ALA A 148 6.77 -21.22 -0.24
CA ALA A 148 5.95 -22.40 -0.45
C ALA A 148 6.65 -23.71 0.01
N PRO A 149 6.03 -24.52 0.87
CA PRO A 149 6.69 -25.67 1.51
C PRO A 149 6.93 -26.85 0.57
N SER A 150 6.24 -26.90 -0.57
CA SER A 150 6.35 -27.96 -1.57
C SER A 150 7.05 -27.49 -2.84
N HIS A 151 7.48 -28.46 -3.65
CA HIS A 151 7.92 -28.21 -5.02
C HIS A 151 6.78 -27.58 -5.85
N LEU A 152 7.16 -26.75 -6.82
CA LEU A 152 6.25 -26.07 -7.73
C LEU A 152 6.15 -26.85 -9.04
N SER A 153 4.92 -27.07 -9.50
CA SER A 153 4.63 -27.69 -10.79
C SER A 153 4.07 -26.64 -11.75
N PHE A 154 4.59 -26.60 -12.97
CA PHE A 154 4.16 -25.66 -13.99
C PHE A 154 3.44 -26.37 -15.14
N THR A 155 2.41 -25.72 -15.67
CA THR A 155 1.72 -26.15 -16.88
C THR A 155 1.84 -25.05 -17.92
N VAL A 156 2.19 -25.43 -19.15
CA VAL A 156 2.37 -24.50 -20.28
C VAL A 156 1.09 -24.42 -21.14
N ASP A 157 0.00 -25.11 -20.73
CA ASP A 157 -1.27 -25.15 -21.44
C ASP A 157 -2.42 -24.63 -20.55
N LYS A 158 -3.29 -23.79 -21.15
CA LYS A 158 -4.46 -23.09 -20.59
C LYS A 158 -4.25 -22.34 -19.26
N LEU A 159 -4.51 -21.03 -19.28
CA LEU A 159 -4.43 -20.09 -18.14
C LEU A 159 -5.49 -20.33 -17.04
N LYS A 160 -5.54 -21.54 -16.46
CA LYS A 160 -6.60 -21.93 -15.53
C LYS A 160 -6.27 -21.70 -14.05
N TYR A 161 -5.00 -21.46 -13.74
CA TYR A 161 -4.48 -21.32 -12.38
C TYR A 161 -3.91 -19.91 -12.19
N THR A 162 -2.59 -19.78 -12.04
CA THR A 162 -1.92 -18.52 -11.77
C THR A 162 -0.87 -18.26 -12.84
N THR A 163 -0.94 -17.10 -13.49
CA THR A 163 0.05 -16.67 -14.50
C THR A 163 1.24 -16.07 -13.77
N LEU A 164 2.45 -16.58 -14.03
CA LEU A 164 3.69 -16.04 -13.47
C LEU A 164 4.07 -14.71 -14.14
N ASP A 165 4.14 -14.71 -15.46
CA ASP A 165 4.52 -13.53 -16.23
C ASP A 165 4.04 -13.62 -17.69
N PHE A 166 4.00 -12.48 -18.36
CA PHE A 166 3.83 -12.37 -19.80
C PHE A 166 5.16 -11.97 -20.44
N CYS A 167 5.81 -12.92 -21.10
CA CYS A 167 7.05 -12.67 -21.82
C CYS A 167 6.80 -12.39 -23.30
N ILE A 168 7.29 -11.25 -23.78
CA ILE A 168 7.36 -10.99 -25.21
C ILE A 168 8.52 -11.82 -25.78
N LEU A 169 8.18 -12.79 -26.63
CA LEU A 169 9.16 -13.59 -27.36
C LEU A 169 9.58 -12.84 -28.62
N SER A 170 10.90 -12.69 -28.80
CA SER A 170 11.49 -12.09 -29.99
C SER A 170 12.14 -13.19 -30.83
N GLY A 171 11.88 -13.21 -32.14
CA GLY A 171 12.49 -14.20 -33.05
C GLY A 171 11.70 -15.51 -33.16
N SER A 172 12.38 -16.60 -33.54
CA SER A 172 11.73 -17.90 -33.78
C SER A 172 11.33 -18.59 -32.47
N HIS A 173 10.09 -19.08 -32.38
CA HIS A 173 9.54 -19.72 -31.18
C HIS A 173 9.86 -21.22 -31.15
N THR A 174 11.16 -21.54 -31.21
CA THR A 174 11.62 -22.93 -31.08
C THR A 174 11.48 -23.42 -29.64
N GLY A 175 11.39 -24.73 -29.43
CA GLY A 175 11.33 -25.31 -28.08
C GLY A 175 12.51 -24.89 -27.19
N VAL A 176 13.70 -24.71 -27.79
CA VAL A 176 14.90 -24.22 -27.08
C VAL A 176 14.73 -22.79 -26.59
N ASN A 177 14.23 -21.90 -27.46
CA ASN A 177 14.02 -20.49 -27.09
C ASN A 177 12.91 -20.35 -26.04
N LEU A 178 11.87 -21.18 -26.11
CA LEU A 178 10.81 -21.22 -25.10
C LEU A 178 11.33 -21.71 -23.75
N LEU A 179 12.11 -22.80 -23.73
CA LEU A 179 12.71 -23.32 -22.50
C LEU A 179 13.65 -22.30 -21.87
N GLN A 180 14.48 -21.64 -22.68
CA GLN A 180 15.40 -20.61 -22.21
C GLN A 180 14.63 -19.47 -21.52
N ARG A 181 13.55 -18.96 -22.13
CA ARG A 181 12.71 -17.92 -21.53
C ARG A 181 12.00 -18.39 -20.27
N PHE A 182 11.54 -19.64 -20.24
CA PHE A 182 10.97 -20.22 -19.03
C PHE A 182 11.98 -20.25 -17.87
N LEU A 183 13.23 -20.65 -18.13
CA LEU A 183 14.29 -20.65 -17.12
C LEU A 183 14.64 -19.23 -16.63
N GLU A 184 14.67 -18.24 -17.53
CA GLU A 184 14.86 -16.83 -17.15
C GLU A 184 13.77 -16.34 -16.19
N VAL A 185 12.50 -16.71 -16.44
CA VAL A 185 11.39 -16.40 -15.52
C VAL A 185 11.61 -17.08 -14.17
N LEU A 186 11.95 -18.38 -14.14
CA LEU A 186 12.23 -19.06 -12.87
C LEU A 186 13.37 -18.41 -12.08
N GLN A 187 14.40 -17.90 -12.77
CA GLN A 187 15.51 -17.18 -12.16
C GLN A 187 15.09 -15.79 -11.66
N GLU A 188 14.24 -15.06 -12.40
CA GLU A 188 13.71 -13.77 -11.97
C GLU A 188 12.88 -13.90 -10.68
N PHE A 189 12.15 -15.01 -10.55
CA PHE A 189 11.41 -15.34 -9.34
C PHE A 189 12.27 -16.06 -8.28
N ASP A 190 13.52 -16.41 -8.59
CA ASP A 190 14.44 -17.14 -7.71
C ASP A 190 13.80 -18.41 -7.11
N ILE A 191 13.20 -19.19 -8.00
CA ILE A 191 12.50 -20.45 -7.69
C ILE A 191 13.05 -21.62 -8.52
N THR A 192 14.18 -21.46 -9.20
CA THR A 192 14.79 -22.50 -10.04
C THR A 192 15.00 -23.82 -9.28
N THR A 193 15.34 -23.76 -8.00
CA THR A 193 15.56 -24.93 -7.13
C THR A 193 14.27 -25.59 -6.64
N LYS A 194 13.11 -24.94 -6.82
CA LYS A 194 11.81 -25.44 -6.37
C LYS A 194 11.07 -26.23 -7.44
N VAL A 195 11.53 -26.19 -8.69
CA VAL A 195 10.89 -26.89 -9.80
C VAL A 195 11.50 -28.28 -9.93
N ASN A 196 10.67 -29.31 -9.87
CA ASN A 196 11.07 -30.65 -10.28
C ASN A 196 10.77 -30.78 -11.78
N VAL A 197 11.81 -31.05 -12.56
CA VAL A 197 11.72 -31.34 -14.01
C VAL A 197 11.55 -32.83 -14.22
#